data_AF-A0A1W9NXR3-F1
#
_entry.id   AF-A0A1W9NXR3-F1
#
_cell.length_a   1.000
_cell.length_b   1.000
_cell.length_c   1.000
_cell.angle_alpha   90.00
_cell.angle_beta   90.00
_cell.angle_gamma   90.00
#
_symmetry.space_group_name_H-M   'P 1'
#
loop_
_entity.id
_entity.type
_entity.pdbx_description
1 polymer ?
#
loop_
_entity_poly.entity_id
_entity_poly.type
_entity_poly.pdbx_seq_one_letter_code
_entity_poly.pdbx_strand_id
1 'polypeptide(L)'
;MTNDYKICARCIMDTTVPEIQFDIDGVCNYCREYEERVQKELHYDEAGQQKLKQLVNEIKKDKKDKEYDCIIGLSGGLDSTMVAYHTVKTLGLRPLAIHLDNGWNSEIAVRNIENIAKKLDIDLHIYKVDWEEFRDLQLSFLKASVRNIEIPTDHAIVALLYHTAAKKRIRYIFSGGNIVTEGIVPKSWGYFLWDWKYIKGIHKKFGKIKLKKYPHLSLFDWVYYIFIKRIKFIPILNYIPYVKKDSKELLKKELGWEDYGGKHCESVYTRFFQSYILPKKFNIDKRRAYLSNLVRSGQMTREEALEEISHDPYPTKEMMKKDKEYVIKKLGLTEEEFERIMSQPIKTFKDYPNNYFLFSKLRFFVNLAKKITRHNY
;
A
#
# COMPACT_ATOMS: atom_id res chain seq x y z
N MET A 1 1.88 26.77 20.97
CA MET A 1 3.35 26.68 20.93
C MET A 1 3.72 26.32 19.51
N THR A 2 4.33 27.24 18.77
CA THR A 2 4.93 26.95 17.47
C THR A 2 6.08 25.98 17.73
N ASN A 3 5.89 24.71 17.42
CA ASN A 3 6.99 23.75 17.51
C ASN A 3 8.08 24.21 16.55
N ASP A 4 9.26 24.56 17.06
CA ASP A 4 10.41 24.91 16.23
C ASP A 4 10.66 23.80 15.19
N TYR A 5 10.99 24.20 13.97
CA TYR A 5 11.23 23.23 12.91
C TYR A 5 12.44 22.36 13.24
N LYS A 6 12.23 21.05 13.32
CA LYS A 6 13.27 20.07 13.68
C LYS A 6 13.17 18.84 12.78
N ILE A 7 14.33 18.35 12.36
CA ILE A 7 14.50 17.10 11.60
C ILE A 7 15.18 16.07 12.50
N CYS A 8 14.75 14.81 12.41
CA CYS A 8 15.34 13.71 13.15
C CYS A 8 16.86 13.57 12.88
N ALA A 9 17.61 13.22 13.92
CA ALA A 9 19.05 12.96 13.82
C ALA A 9 19.39 11.64 13.10
N ARG A 10 18.47 10.66 13.07
CA ARG A 10 18.72 9.30 12.52
C ARG A 10 17.92 8.95 11.26
N CYS A 11 16.99 9.79 10.86
CA CYS A 11 16.26 9.70 9.59
C CYS A 11 16.00 11.12 9.09
N ILE A 12 14.98 11.34 8.26
CA ILE A 12 14.61 12.67 7.74
C ILE A 12 13.16 13.08 8.04
N MET A 13 12.49 12.35 8.95
CA MET A 13 11.19 12.76 9.49
C MET A 13 11.34 14.06 10.30
N ASP A 14 10.34 14.92 10.26
CA ASP A 14 10.39 16.27 10.84
C ASP A 14 9.07 16.68 11.50
N THR A 15 9.03 17.90 12.03
CA THR A 15 7.87 18.49 12.72
C THR A 15 6.65 18.78 11.83
N THR A 16 6.71 18.50 10.52
CA THR A 16 5.51 18.55 9.65
C THR A 16 4.52 17.44 9.99
N VAL A 17 4.98 16.38 10.67
CA VAL A 17 4.13 15.28 11.16
C VAL A 17 3.57 15.63 12.53
N PRO A 18 2.24 15.80 12.69
CA PRO A 18 1.65 16.32 13.93
C PRO A 18 1.97 15.51 15.20
N GLU A 19 2.11 14.20 15.08
CA GLU A 19 2.36 13.30 16.20
C GLU A 19 3.84 12.97 16.42
N ILE A 20 4.77 13.63 15.72
CA ILE A 20 6.20 13.38 15.90
C ILE A 20 6.66 13.88 17.27
N GLN A 21 7.50 13.07 17.92
CA GLN A 21 8.15 13.41 19.18
C GLN A 21 9.63 13.07 19.07
N PHE A 22 10.48 13.88 19.69
CA PHE A 22 11.93 13.68 19.70
C PHE A 22 12.39 13.37 21.12
N ASP A 23 13.33 12.44 21.26
CA ASP A 23 14.07 12.23 22.50
C ASP A 23 15.21 13.27 22.68
N ILE A 24 15.95 13.13 23.78
CA ILE A 24 17.07 14.02 24.13
C ILE A 24 18.18 14.04 23.08
N ASP A 25 18.37 12.93 22.37
CA ASP A 25 19.37 12.78 21.29
C ASP A 25 18.85 13.33 19.95
N GLY A 26 17.61 13.87 19.92
CA GLY A 26 16.98 14.36 18.69
C GLY A 26 16.51 13.25 17.75
N VAL A 27 16.32 12.03 18.26
CA VAL A 27 15.78 10.89 17.50
C VAL A 27 14.26 10.87 17.63
N CYS A 28 13.57 10.75 16.50
CA CYS A 28 12.10 10.74 16.51
C CYS A 28 11.52 9.38 16.96
N ASN A 29 10.30 9.40 17.50
CA ASN A 29 9.54 8.21 17.91
C ASN A 29 9.40 7.18 16.78
N TYR A 30 9.31 7.60 15.51
CA TYR A 30 9.22 6.69 14.37
C TYR A 30 10.47 5.82 14.18
N CYS A 31 11.67 6.34 14.48
CA CYS A 31 12.89 5.54 14.43
C CYS A 31 12.88 4.45 15.50
N ARG A 32 12.39 4.79 16.71
CA ARG A 32 12.28 3.85 17.83
C ARG A 32 11.23 2.77 17.52
N GLU A 33 10.05 3.17 17.03
CA GLU A 33 9.00 2.25 16.58
C GLU A 33 9.49 1.34 15.44
N TYR A 34 10.25 1.87 14.48
CA TYR A 34 10.86 1.07 13.41
C TYR A 34 11.80 0.00 13.96
N GLU A 35 12.69 0.35 14.88
CA GLU A 35 13.63 -0.61 15.51
C GLU A 35 12.89 -1.75 16.21
N GLU A 36 11.87 -1.44 16.99
CA GLU A 36 11.05 -2.47 17.65
C GLU A 36 10.34 -3.37 16.65
N ARG A 37 9.83 -2.80 15.56
CA ARG A 37 9.13 -3.56 14.52
C ARG A 37 10.10 -4.45 13.76
N VAL A 38 11.34 -4.03 13.48
CA VAL A 38 12.36 -4.86 12.82
C VAL A 38 12.60 -6.15 13.60
N GLN A 39 12.74 -6.05 14.93
CA GLN A 39 12.95 -7.23 15.78
C GLN A 39 11.76 -8.20 15.79
N LYS A 40 10.55 -7.72 15.50
CA LYS A 40 9.30 -8.51 15.57
C LYS A 40 8.87 -9.06 14.22
N GLU A 41 9.06 -8.29 13.15
CA GLU A 41 8.47 -8.51 11.84
C GLU A 41 9.48 -9.00 10.80
N LEU A 42 10.79 -8.74 10.98
CA LEU A 42 11.83 -9.18 10.06
C LEU A 42 12.30 -10.60 10.41
N HIS A 43 12.42 -11.47 9.41
CA HIS A 43 12.69 -12.89 9.60
C HIS A 43 13.80 -13.38 8.66
N TYR A 44 14.92 -12.64 8.61
CA TYR A 44 16.05 -12.94 7.72
C TYR A 44 17.08 -13.90 8.35
N ASP A 45 16.98 -14.15 9.65
CA ASP A 45 17.85 -15.09 10.37
C ASP A 45 17.49 -16.55 10.06
N GLU A 46 18.33 -17.48 10.52
CA GLU A 46 18.11 -18.92 10.30
C GLU A 46 16.77 -19.40 10.84
N ALA A 47 16.33 -18.87 11.99
CA ALA A 47 15.03 -19.18 12.57
C ALA A 47 13.88 -18.71 11.67
N GLY A 48 14.00 -17.51 11.09
CA GLY A 48 13.07 -16.98 10.09
C GLY A 48 13.01 -17.84 8.83
N GLN A 49 14.16 -18.30 8.32
CA GLN A 49 14.21 -19.20 7.16
C GLN A 49 13.57 -20.57 7.45
N GLN A 50 13.74 -21.11 8.67
CA GLN A 50 13.05 -22.33 9.08
C GLN A 50 11.52 -22.12 9.14
N LYS A 51 11.05 -20.98 9.68
CA LYS A 51 9.62 -20.62 9.66
C LYS A 51 9.08 -20.49 8.25
N LEU A 52 9.82 -19.85 7.34
CA LEU A 52 9.44 -19.74 5.94
C LEU A 52 9.32 -21.12 5.28
N LYS A 53 10.31 -22.01 5.49
CA LYS A 53 10.28 -23.38 4.96
C LYS A 53 9.09 -24.18 5.49
N GLN A 54 8.79 -24.06 6.79
CA GLN A 54 7.61 -24.68 7.40
C GLN A 54 6.32 -24.17 6.76
N LEU A 55 6.17 -22.85 6.62
CA LEU A 55 5.02 -22.22 5.98
C LEU A 55 4.82 -22.72 4.53
N VAL A 56 5.89 -22.77 3.73
CA VAL A 56 5.83 -23.28 2.35
C VAL A 56 5.39 -24.75 2.32
N ASN A 57 5.93 -25.58 3.21
CA ASN A 57 5.55 -26.99 3.30
C ASN A 57 4.08 -27.16 3.70
N GLU A 58 3.59 -26.36 4.64
CA GLU A 58 2.17 -26.33 5.03
C GLU A 58 1.27 -25.94 3.85
N ILE A 59 1.65 -24.89 3.10
CA ILE A 59 0.91 -24.43 1.92
C ILE A 59 0.83 -25.54 0.86
N LYS A 60 1.98 -26.15 0.52
CA LYS A 60 2.04 -27.25 -0.46
C LYS A 60 1.22 -28.45 0.00
N LYS A 61 1.23 -28.78 1.29
CA LYS A 61 0.40 -29.86 1.85
C LYS A 61 -1.09 -29.52 1.79
N ASP A 62 -1.48 -28.29 2.11
CA ASP A 62 -2.89 -27.83 2.05
C ASP A 62 -3.46 -27.78 0.62
N LYS A 63 -2.59 -27.69 -0.39
CA LYS A 63 -2.95 -27.42 -1.79
C LYS A 63 -2.39 -28.41 -2.82
N LYS A 64 -1.91 -29.57 -2.37
CA LYS A 64 -1.25 -30.59 -3.19
C LYS A 64 -1.97 -30.89 -4.51
N ASP A 65 -3.29 -31.05 -4.47
CA ASP A 65 -4.11 -31.42 -5.63
C ASP A 65 -4.98 -30.26 -6.14
N LYS A 66 -4.55 -29.03 -5.89
CA LYS A 66 -5.19 -27.81 -6.41
C LYS A 66 -4.33 -27.20 -7.50
N GLU A 67 -4.98 -26.43 -8.36
CA GLU A 67 -4.35 -25.66 -9.44
C GLU A 67 -3.42 -24.58 -8.86
N TYR A 68 -3.88 -23.89 -7.80
CA TYR A 68 -3.15 -22.82 -7.14
C TYR A 68 -3.00 -23.04 -5.65
N ASP A 69 -1.86 -22.58 -5.13
CA ASP A 69 -1.48 -22.74 -3.73
C ASP A 69 -1.74 -21.47 -2.91
N CYS A 70 -1.62 -20.32 -3.57
CA CYS A 70 -1.71 -19.00 -2.98
C CYS A 70 -2.28 -17.97 -3.97
N ILE A 71 -2.68 -16.81 -3.45
CA ILE A 71 -3.09 -15.65 -4.23
C ILE A 71 -2.02 -14.56 -4.08
N ILE A 72 -1.73 -13.84 -5.16
CA ILE A 72 -0.90 -12.62 -5.12
C ILE A 72 -1.63 -11.46 -5.79
N GLY A 73 -1.44 -10.25 -5.28
CA GLY A 73 -1.79 -9.03 -5.99
C GLY A 73 -0.63 -8.60 -6.90
N LEU A 74 -0.90 -8.27 -8.15
CA LEU A 74 0.12 -7.83 -9.11
C LEU A 74 -0.21 -6.43 -9.65
N SER A 75 0.63 -5.42 -9.35
CA SER A 75 0.44 -4.04 -9.83
C SER A 75 1.42 -3.63 -10.92
N GLY A 76 2.43 -4.47 -11.23
CA GLY A 76 3.59 -4.08 -12.04
C GLY A 76 4.62 -3.24 -11.27
N GLY A 77 4.30 -2.89 -10.03
CA GLY A 77 5.18 -2.20 -9.11
C GLY A 77 6.26 -3.11 -8.52
N LEU A 78 7.40 -2.53 -8.13
CA LEU A 78 8.59 -3.26 -7.65
C LEU A 78 8.27 -4.33 -6.59
N ASP A 79 7.57 -3.93 -5.51
CA ASP A 79 7.25 -4.83 -4.40
C ASP A 79 6.37 -6.01 -4.85
N SER A 80 5.33 -5.74 -5.65
CA SER A 80 4.43 -6.79 -6.17
C SER A 80 5.14 -7.76 -7.12
N THR A 81 6.08 -7.24 -7.92
CA THR A 81 6.91 -8.05 -8.83
C THR A 81 7.84 -8.95 -8.05
N MET A 82 8.46 -8.45 -6.98
CA MET A 82 9.32 -9.27 -6.11
C MET A 82 8.53 -10.36 -5.38
N VAL A 83 7.30 -10.08 -4.95
CA VAL A 83 6.40 -11.12 -4.43
C VAL A 83 6.18 -12.21 -5.48
N ALA A 84 5.82 -11.84 -6.71
CA ALA A 84 5.60 -12.80 -7.79
C ALA A 84 6.86 -13.64 -8.07
N TYR A 85 8.01 -12.97 -8.21
CA TYR A 85 9.30 -13.60 -8.46
C TYR A 85 9.65 -14.61 -7.39
N HIS A 86 9.64 -14.22 -6.11
CA HIS A 86 10.00 -15.13 -5.02
C HIS A 86 9.00 -16.27 -4.86
N THR A 87 7.69 -16.00 -5.02
CA THR A 87 6.66 -17.03 -4.92
C THR A 87 6.93 -18.18 -5.89
N VAL A 88 7.28 -17.85 -7.13
CA VAL A 88 7.56 -18.85 -8.16
C VAL A 88 8.98 -19.38 -8.06
N LYS A 89 10.00 -18.51 -8.18
CA LYS A 89 11.40 -18.92 -8.35
C LYS A 89 12.08 -19.38 -7.06
N THR A 90 11.71 -18.80 -5.92
CA THR A 90 12.36 -19.11 -4.64
C THR A 90 11.57 -20.16 -3.85
N LEU A 91 10.25 -20.04 -3.79
CA LEU A 91 9.39 -20.90 -2.96
C LEU A 91 8.83 -22.10 -3.75
N GLY A 92 8.84 -22.04 -5.08
CA GLY A 92 8.28 -23.07 -5.95
C GLY A 92 6.79 -23.30 -5.69
N LEU A 93 6.05 -22.21 -5.46
CA LEU A 93 4.59 -22.21 -5.29
C LEU A 93 3.92 -21.79 -6.59
N ARG A 94 2.64 -22.15 -6.73
CA ARG A 94 1.80 -21.84 -7.90
C ARG A 94 0.79 -20.75 -7.54
N PRO A 95 1.09 -19.46 -7.76
CA PRO A 95 0.17 -18.39 -7.44
C PRO A 95 -0.91 -18.22 -8.52
N LEU A 96 -2.11 -17.80 -8.12
CA LEU A 96 -3.02 -17.08 -9.00
C LEU A 96 -2.80 -15.58 -8.79
N ALA A 97 -2.37 -14.86 -9.83
CA ALA A 97 -2.18 -13.42 -9.78
C ALA A 97 -3.46 -12.67 -10.06
N ILE A 98 -3.76 -11.68 -9.23
CA ILE A 98 -4.92 -10.82 -9.34
C ILE A 98 -4.46 -9.39 -9.56
N HIS A 99 -4.90 -8.78 -10.65
CA HIS A 99 -4.68 -7.38 -10.94
C HIS A 99 -6.02 -6.63 -10.92
N LEU A 100 -6.08 -5.52 -10.18
CA LEU A 100 -7.18 -4.58 -10.23
C LEU A 100 -6.85 -3.48 -11.25
N ASP A 101 -7.53 -3.49 -12.39
CA ASP A 101 -7.47 -2.40 -13.34
C ASP A 101 -8.54 -1.37 -12.95
N ASN A 102 -8.08 -0.29 -12.32
CA ASN A 102 -8.91 0.83 -11.90
C ASN A 102 -8.92 1.98 -12.92
N GLY A 103 -8.33 1.77 -14.11
CA GLY A 103 -8.21 2.76 -15.17
C GLY A 103 -7.02 3.72 -15.04
N TRP A 104 -6.17 3.59 -14.01
CA TRP A 104 -5.06 4.53 -13.77
C TRP A 104 -3.65 3.99 -14.04
N ASN A 105 -3.53 2.75 -14.51
CA ASN A 105 -2.26 2.13 -14.84
C ASN A 105 -1.48 2.99 -15.85
N SER A 106 -0.19 3.19 -15.58
CA SER A 106 0.74 3.69 -16.60
C SER A 106 1.04 2.61 -17.64
N GLU A 107 1.47 3.01 -18.83
CA GLU A 107 1.87 2.07 -19.88
C GLU A 107 3.00 1.14 -19.43
N ILE A 108 3.96 1.68 -18.65
CA ILE A 108 5.06 0.89 -18.05
C ILE A 108 4.49 -0.18 -17.11
N ALA A 109 3.51 0.17 -16.28
CA ALA A 109 2.88 -0.79 -15.36
C ALA A 109 2.21 -1.94 -16.11
N VAL A 110 1.48 -1.63 -17.19
CA VAL A 110 0.83 -2.65 -18.04
C VAL A 110 1.87 -3.59 -18.65
N ARG A 111 2.93 -3.05 -19.27
CA ARG A 111 4.04 -3.86 -19.83
C ARG A 111 4.71 -4.73 -18.76
N ASN A 112 4.96 -4.17 -17.58
CA ASN A 112 5.54 -4.92 -16.46
C ASN A 112 4.63 -6.09 -16.06
N ILE A 113 3.32 -5.85 -15.87
CA ILE A 113 2.37 -6.91 -15.50
C ILE A 113 2.38 -8.05 -16.54
N GLU A 114 2.32 -7.71 -17.83
CA GLU A 114 2.33 -8.69 -18.92
C GLU A 114 3.64 -9.49 -18.96
N ASN A 115 4.79 -8.81 -18.85
CA ASN A 115 6.11 -9.44 -18.84
C ASN A 115 6.26 -10.40 -17.65
N ILE A 116 5.82 -9.99 -16.46
CA ILE A 116 5.90 -10.80 -15.24
C ILE A 116 5.03 -12.05 -15.38
N ALA A 117 3.77 -11.90 -15.76
CA ALA A 117 2.85 -13.02 -15.94
C ALA A 117 3.40 -14.03 -16.96
N LYS A 118 3.89 -13.55 -18.10
CA LYS A 118 4.45 -14.39 -19.16
C LYS A 118 5.74 -15.11 -18.75
N LYS A 119 6.71 -14.40 -18.17
CA LYS A 119 8.04 -14.96 -17.88
C LYS A 119 8.07 -15.84 -16.64
N LEU A 120 7.15 -15.62 -15.69
CA LEU A 120 6.99 -16.47 -14.52
C LEU A 120 5.95 -17.58 -14.72
N ASP A 121 5.28 -17.62 -15.87
CA ASP A 121 4.20 -18.56 -16.18
C ASP A 121 3.11 -18.55 -15.09
N ILE A 122 2.60 -17.35 -14.80
CA ILE A 122 1.57 -17.11 -13.78
C ILE A 122 0.25 -16.76 -14.46
N ASP A 123 -0.81 -17.48 -14.09
CA ASP A 123 -2.18 -17.11 -14.47
C ASP A 123 -2.55 -15.75 -13.88
N LEU A 124 -2.93 -14.83 -14.76
CA LEU A 124 -3.30 -13.47 -14.43
C LEU A 124 -4.80 -13.25 -14.63
N HIS A 125 -5.50 -12.95 -13.52
CA HIS A 125 -6.87 -12.47 -13.57
C HIS A 125 -6.91 -10.95 -13.42
N ILE A 126 -7.36 -10.26 -14.48
CA ILE A 126 -7.57 -8.82 -14.48
C ILE A 126 -9.03 -8.52 -14.16
N TYR A 127 -9.27 -7.86 -13.03
CA TYR A 127 -10.57 -7.32 -12.68
C TYR A 127 -10.62 -5.84 -13.06
N LYS A 128 -11.41 -5.50 -14.07
CA LYS A 128 -11.69 -4.12 -14.47
C LYS A 128 -12.84 -3.58 -13.64
N VAL A 129 -12.60 -2.51 -12.88
CA VAL A 129 -13.68 -1.85 -12.13
C VAL A 129 -14.68 -1.19 -13.07
N ASP A 130 -15.93 -1.06 -12.63
CA ASP A 130 -16.87 -0.19 -13.33
C ASP A 130 -16.40 1.26 -13.20
N TRP A 131 -15.97 1.84 -14.31
CA TRP A 131 -15.30 3.13 -14.32
C TRP A 131 -16.18 4.26 -13.77
N GLU A 132 -17.47 4.26 -14.10
CA GLU A 132 -18.39 5.32 -13.66
C GLU A 132 -18.60 5.27 -12.15
N GLU A 133 -18.82 4.07 -11.58
CA GLU A 133 -18.90 3.89 -10.13
C GLU A 133 -17.60 4.29 -9.43
N PHE A 134 -16.46 3.83 -9.96
CA PHE A 134 -15.15 4.05 -9.34
C PHE A 134 -14.73 5.53 -9.40
N ARG A 135 -14.94 6.18 -10.54
CA ARG A 135 -14.69 7.62 -10.72
C ARG A 135 -15.54 8.46 -9.79
N ASP A 136 -16.84 8.17 -9.66
CA ASP A 136 -17.73 8.88 -8.73
C ASP A 136 -17.29 8.72 -7.26
N LEU A 137 -16.80 7.53 -6.89
CA LEU A 137 -16.22 7.27 -5.58
C LEU A 137 -14.90 8.03 -5.35
N GLN A 138 -13.97 8.01 -6.30
CA GLN A 138 -12.71 8.76 -6.19
C GLN A 138 -12.97 10.27 -6.10
N LEU A 139 -13.87 10.81 -6.92
CA LEU A 139 -14.31 12.20 -6.85
C LEU A 139 -14.91 12.54 -5.48
N SER A 140 -15.66 11.62 -4.88
CA SER A 140 -16.22 11.80 -3.55
C SER A 140 -15.12 11.96 -2.49
N PHE A 141 -14.04 11.18 -2.59
CA PHE A 141 -12.88 11.28 -1.70
C PHE A 141 -12.07 12.57 -1.92
N LEU A 142 -11.91 13.00 -3.17
CA LEU A 142 -11.26 14.28 -3.48
C LEU A 142 -12.05 15.45 -2.88
N LYS A 143 -13.38 15.48 -3.08
CA LYS A 143 -14.29 16.49 -2.50
C LYS A 143 -14.35 16.43 -0.97
N ALA A 144 -14.18 15.25 -0.38
CA ALA A 144 -14.14 15.07 1.06
C ALA A 144 -12.95 15.77 1.73
N SER A 145 -11.92 16.16 0.97
CA SER A 145 -10.73 16.85 1.47
C SER A 145 -10.02 16.08 2.60
N VAL A 146 -9.99 14.76 2.48
CA VAL A 146 -9.31 13.85 3.43
C VAL A 146 -7.92 13.49 2.93
N ARG A 147 -7.00 13.23 3.87
CA ARG A 147 -5.57 13.04 3.56
C ARG A 147 -5.26 11.84 2.66
N ASN A 148 -6.00 10.73 2.75
CA ASN A 148 -5.77 9.56 1.91
C ASN A 148 -6.93 9.35 0.93
N ILE A 149 -6.75 9.81 -0.32
CA ILE A 149 -7.73 9.66 -1.39
C ILE A 149 -7.54 8.36 -2.21
N GLU A 150 -6.54 7.53 -1.87
CA GLU A 150 -6.33 6.20 -2.46
C GLU A 150 -7.13 5.09 -1.78
N ILE A 151 -7.82 5.39 -0.67
CA ILE A 151 -8.65 4.42 0.03
C ILE A 151 -9.62 3.67 -0.90
N PRO A 152 -10.30 4.30 -1.88
CA PRO A 152 -11.10 3.57 -2.87
C PRO A 152 -10.32 2.53 -3.68
N THR A 153 -9.07 2.81 -4.07
CA THR A 153 -8.21 1.86 -4.78
C THR A 153 -7.80 0.72 -3.85
N ASP A 154 -7.22 1.06 -2.70
CA ASP A 154 -6.67 0.09 -1.74
C ASP A 154 -7.74 -0.87 -1.22
N HIS A 155 -8.94 -0.34 -0.94
CA HIS A 155 -10.07 -1.16 -0.47
C HIS A 155 -10.54 -2.14 -1.54
N ALA A 156 -10.63 -1.71 -2.80
CA ALA A 156 -11.05 -2.56 -3.90
C ALA A 156 -10.06 -3.71 -4.14
N ILE A 157 -8.75 -3.42 -4.10
CA ILE A 157 -7.68 -4.43 -4.23
C ILE A 157 -7.85 -5.49 -3.14
N VAL A 158 -7.93 -5.04 -1.89
CA VAL A 158 -8.07 -5.93 -0.74
C VAL A 158 -9.36 -6.76 -0.82
N ALA A 159 -10.49 -6.13 -1.15
CA ALA A 159 -11.77 -6.81 -1.29
C ALA A 159 -11.69 -7.93 -2.33
N LEU A 160 -11.13 -7.62 -3.50
CA LEU A 160 -10.97 -8.57 -4.59
C LEU A 160 -10.07 -9.75 -4.20
N LEU A 161 -8.96 -9.51 -3.50
CA LEU A 161 -8.06 -10.57 -3.02
C LEU A 161 -8.78 -11.51 -2.04
N TYR A 162 -9.53 -10.97 -1.07
CA TYR A 162 -10.30 -11.78 -0.13
C TYR A 162 -11.43 -12.57 -0.81
N HIS A 163 -12.21 -11.93 -1.68
CA HIS A 163 -13.28 -12.60 -2.43
C HIS A 163 -12.73 -13.74 -3.28
N THR A 164 -11.61 -13.50 -3.97
CA THR A 164 -10.96 -14.50 -4.81
C THR A 164 -10.42 -15.66 -3.98
N ALA A 165 -9.69 -15.37 -2.90
CA ALA A 165 -9.17 -16.37 -1.99
C ALA A 165 -10.30 -17.25 -1.42
N ALA A 166 -11.41 -16.63 -0.98
CA ALA A 166 -12.59 -17.36 -0.50
C ALA A 166 -13.23 -18.22 -1.59
N LYS A 167 -13.42 -17.67 -2.81
CA LYS A 167 -14.03 -18.37 -3.95
C LYS A 167 -13.19 -19.57 -4.41
N LYS A 168 -11.87 -19.42 -4.47
CA LYS A 168 -10.91 -20.46 -4.84
C LYS A 168 -10.55 -21.39 -3.66
N ARG A 169 -11.08 -21.14 -2.45
CA ARG A 169 -10.79 -21.88 -1.21
C ARG A 169 -9.29 -21.90 -0.89
N ILE A 170 -8.62 -20.78 -1.15
CA ILE A 170 -7.20 -20.54 -0.85
C ILE A 170 -7.11 -19.69 0.41
N ARG A 171 -6.26 -20.10 1.35
CA ARG A 171 -6.08 -19.41 2.63
C ARG A 171 -4.92 -18.43 2.66
N TYR A 172 -4.06 -18.44 1.64
CA TYR A 172 -2.77 -17.76 1.67
C TYR A 172 -2.75 -16.66 0.61
N ILE A 173 -2.65 -15.40 1.05
CA ILE A 173 -2.45 -14.24 0.18
C ILE A 173 -1.07 -13.68 0.51
N PHE A 174 -0.16 -13.62 -0.47
CA PHE A 174 1.14 -12.99 -0.27
C PHE A 174 1.06 -11.51 -0.66
N SER A 175 1.62 -10.65 0.18
CA SER A 175 1.61 -9.20 0.00
C SER A 175 3.00 -8.62 -0.03
N GLY A 176 3.18 -7.54 -0.79
CA GLY A 176 4.44 -6.80 -0.89
C GLY A 176 4.72 -5.85 0.28
N GLY A 177 3.78 -5.69 1.21
CA GLY A 177 3.99 -4.87 2.40
C GLY A 177 5.21 -5.37 3.18
N ASN A 178 6.15 -4.47 3.46
CA ASN A 178 7.43 -4.83 4.06
C ASN A 178 7.96 -3.74 4.97
N ILE A 179 8.64 -4.13 6.04
CA ILE A 179 9.16 -3.17 7.01
C ILE A 179 10.33 -2.35 6.45
N VAL A 180 11.12 -2.95 5.56
CA VAL A 180 12.34 -2.35 5.00
C VAL A 180 12.06 -1.04 4.26
N THR A 181 10.93 -0.96 3.54
CA THR A 181 10.55 0.23 2.76
C THR A 181 9.26 0.90 3.22
N GLU A 182 8.56 0.33 4.22
CA GLU A 182 7.24 0.79 4.72
C GLU A 182 7.08 0.69 6.25
N GLY A 183 8.18 0.58 6.99
CA GLY A 183 8.18 0.52 8.46
C GLY A 183 7.79 1.84 9.14
N ILE A 184 8.18 2.98 8.58
CA ILE A 184 7.83 4.33 9.02
C ILE A 184 6.69 4.84 8.14
N VAL A 185 5.49 4.91 8.71
CA VAL A 185 4.31 5.54 8.10
C VAL A 185 3.51 6.26 9.20
N PRO A 186 3.48 7.61 9.19
CA PRO A 186 2.68 8.38 10.13
C PRO A 186 1.20 7.99 10.11
N LYS A 187 0.62 7.82 11.30
CA LYS A 187 -0.78 7.40 11.44
C LYS A 187 -1.73 8.52 10.99
N SER A 188 -1.33 9.78 11.17
CA SER A 188 -2.09 10.96 10.76
C SER A 188 -2.23 11.12 9.25
N TRP A 189 -1.37 10.47 8.45
CA TRP A 189 -1.40 10.58 6.99
C TRP A 189 -2.48 9.71 6.32
N GLY A 190 -3.15 8.84 7.07
CA GLY A 190 -4.15 7.94 6.51
C GLY A 190 -5.25 7.55 7.51
N TYR A 191 -6.09 6.62 7.06
CA TYR A 191 -7.12 5.99 7.85
C TYR A 191 -7.29 4.53 7.40
N PHE A 192 -8.06 3.74 8.14
CA PHE A 192 -8.27 2.33 7.87
C PHE A 192 -8.97 2.11 6.53
N LEU A 193 -8.27 1.50 5.57
CA LEU A 193 -8.84 1.12 4.28
C LEU A 193 -9.99 0.11 4.43
N TRP A 194 -10.03 -0.69 5.49
CA TRP A 194 -11.06 -1.73 5.72
C TRP A 194 -12.41 -1.17 6.18
N ASP A 195 -12.51 0.13 6.47
CA ASP A 195 -13.71 0.72 7.05
C ASP A 195 -14.74 1.09 5.98
N TRP A 196 -15.56 0.13 5.58
CA TRP A 196 -16.61 0.37 4.57
C TRP A 196 -17.64 1.41 5.00
N LYS A 197 -17.88 1.58 6.31
CA LYS A 197 -18.79 2.64 6.80
C LYS A 197 -18.23 4.03 6.47
N TYR A 198 -16.91 4.20 6.56
CA TYR A 198 -16.22 5.41 6.17
C TYR A 198 -16.30 5.67 4.67
N ILE A 199 -15.98 4.67 3.85
CA ILE A 199 -16.03 4.79 2.39
C ILE A 199 -17.45 5.10 1.92
N LYS A 200 -18.44 4.31 2.36
CA LYS A 200 -19.86 4.51 2.05
C LYS A 200 -20.39 5.83 2.61
N GLY A 201 -19.90 6.29 3.76
CA GLY A 201 -20.29 7.56 4.38
C GLY A 201 -19.85 8.76 3.56
N ILE A 202 -18.61 8.77 3.08
CA ILE A 202 -18.10 9.79 2.15
C ILE A 202 -18.88 9.75 0.83
N HIS A 203 -19.04 8.56 0.25
CA HIS A 203 -19.75 8.38 -1.01
C HIS A 203 -21.21 8.83 -0.93
N LYS A 204 -21.93 8.51 0.16
CA LYS A 204 -23.31 8.98 0.38
C LYS A 204 -23.42 10.52 0.38
N LYS A 205 -22.38 11.22 0.81
CA LYS A 205 -22.38 12.69 0.91
C LYS A 205 -22.05 13.39 -0.40
N PHE A 206 -21.15 12.83 -1.21
CA PHE A 206 -20.61 13.51 -2.39
C PHE A 206 -20.85 12.79 -3.72
N GLY A 207 -21.15 11.49 -3.66
CA GLY A 207 -21.35 10.62 -4.80
C GLY A 207 -22.75 10.75 -5.37
N LYS A 208 -22.86 10.45 -6.66
CA LYS A 208 -24.10 10.52 -7.44
C LYS A 208 -24.51 9.16 -7.99
N ILE A 209 -23.58 8.22 -8.12
CA ILE A 209 -23.78 6.92 -8.78
C ILE A 209 -23.81 5.82 -7.73
N LYS A 210 -24.80 4.93 -7.78
CA LYS A 210 -24.88 3.79 -6.85
C LYS A 210 -23.73 2.81 -7.11
N LEU A 211 -22.99 2.45 -6.06
CA LEU A 211 -21.93 1.44 -6.10
C LEU A 211 -22.52 0.02 -6.09
N LYS A 212 -22.82 -0.54 -7.27
CA LYS A 212 -23.37 -1.90 -7.40
C LYS A 212 -22.28 -2.93 -7.69
N LYS A 213 -21.30 -2.58 -8.51
CA LYS A 213 -20.23 -3.48 -8.98
C LYS A 213 -18.92 -3.27 -8.23
N TYR A 214 -18.72 -2.12 -7.59
CA TYR A 214 -17.51 -1.84 -6.82
C TYR A 214 -17.25 -2.94 -5.76
N PRO A 215 -16.07 -3.60 -5.80
CA PRO A 215 -15.74 -4.65 -4.84
C PRO A 215 -15.47 -4.03 -3.46
N HIS A 216 -16.14 -4.55 -2.43
CA HIS A 216 -16.01 -4.02 -1.08
C HIS A 216 -16.11 -5.10 -0.01
N LEU A 217 -15.58 -4.78 1.18
CA LEU A 217 -15.69 -5.62 2.37
C LEU A 217 -16.43 -4.88 3.47
N SER A 218 -17.55 -5.43 3.92
CA SER A 218 -18.11 -5.02 5.19
C SER A 218 -17.23 -5.50 6.36
N LEU A 219 -17.46 -4.94 7.55
CA LEU A 219 -16.81 -5.44 8.77
C LEU A 219 -17.15 -6.93 9.03
N PHE A 220 -18.36 -7.36 8.68
CA PHE A 220 -18.77 -8.76 8.80
C PHE A 220 -17.99 -9.65 7.83
N ASP A 221 -17.81 -9.22 6.57
CA ASP A 221 -17.01 -9.97 5.60
C ASP A 221 -15.57 -10.12 6.08
N TRP A 222 -14.99 -9.05 6.63
CA TRP A 222 -13.64 -9.07 7.19
C TRP A 222 -13.51 -10.09 8.33
N VAL A 223 -14.45 -10.09 9.28
CA VAL A 223 -14.49 -11.08 10.38
C VAL A 223 -14.68 -12.50 9.83
N TYR A 224 -15.61 -12.69 8.90
CA TYR A 224 -15.88 -13.99 8.28
C TYR A 224 -14.66 -14.55 7.54
N TYR A 225 -13.96 -13.72 6.77
CA TYR A 225 -12.79 -14.16 6.02
C TYR A 225 -11.59 -14.49 6.90
N ILE A 226 -11.36 -13.72 7.97
CA ILE A 226 -10.24 -13.97 8.89
C ILE A 226 -10.52 -15.17 9.80
N PHE A 227 -11.69 -15.23 10.43
CA PHE A 227 -11.93 -16.23 11.49
C PHE A 227 -12.54 -17.53 10.95
N ILE A 228 -13.45 -17.44 9.96
CA ILE A 228 -14.14 -18.61 9.41
C ILE A 228 -13.40 -19.18 8.20
N LYS A 229 -13.04 -18.34 7.22
CA LYS A 229 -12.25 -18.81 6.07
C LYS A 229 -10.76 -18.96 6.36
N ARG A 230 -10.28 -18.39 7.48
CA ARG A 230 -8.88 -18.47 7.92
C ARG A 230 -7.91 -17.98 6.85
N ILE A 231 -8.31 -16.95 6.11
CA ILE A 231 -7.48 -16.31 5.09
C ILE A 231 -6.43 -15.46 5.79
N LYS A 232 -5.17 -15.63 5.39
CA LYS A 232 -3.98 -14.99 5.96
C LYS A 232 -3.30 -14.14 4.88
N PHE A 233 -3.06 -12.88 5.21
CA PHE A 233 -2.12 -12.02 4.48
C PHE A 233 -0.72 -12.24 5.04
N ILE A 234 0.23 -12.57 4.17
CA ILE A 234 1.61 -12.89 4.53
C ILE A 234 2.52 -11.86 3.86
N PRO A 235 3.18 -10.98 4.63
CA PRO A 235 4.16 -10.02 4.11
C PRO A 235 5.45 -10.77 3.76
N ILE A 236 5.45 -11.46 2.61
CA ILE A 236 6.51 -12.43 2.28
C ILE A 236 7.89 -11.77 2.14
N LEU A 237 7.94 -10.49 1.78
CA LEU A 237 9.17 -9.70 1.68
C LEU A 237 9.81 -9.40 3.05
N ASN A 238 9.16 -9.71 4.17
CA ASN A 238 9.80 -9.68 5.48
C ASN A 238 10.57 -10.97 5.82
N TYR A 239 10.42 -12.04 5.03
CA TYR A 239 11.13 -13.32 5.21
C TYR A 239 12.31 -13.48 4.24
N ILE A 240 12.41 -12.63 3.23
CA ILE A 240 13.42 -12.73 2.17
C ILE A 240 14.19 -11.41 2.14
N PRO A 241 15.54 -11.44 2.21
CA PRO A 241 16.36 -10.23 2.16
C PRO A 241 15.97 -9.33 0.98
N TYR A 242 15.53 -8.11 1.29
CA TYR A 242 14.97 -7.19 0.32
C TYR A 242 15.81 -5.91 0.20
N VAL A 243 16.69 -5.87 -0.79
CA VAL A 243 17.47 -4.68 -1.16
C VAL A 243 16.90 -4.08 -2.43
N LYS A 244 16.46 -2.83 -2.37
CA LYS A 244 15.70 -2.16 -3.45
C LYS A 244 16.51 -2.08 -4.75
N LYS A 245 17.79 -1.72 -4.65
CA LYS A 245 18.69 -1.62 -5.82
C LYS A 245 18.86 -2.97 -6.50
N ASP A 246 19.23 -3.99 -5.74
CA ASP A 246 19.46 -5.34 -6.25
C ASP A 246 18.18 -5.94 -6.85
N SER A 247 17.03 -5.68 -6.21
CA SER A 247 15.72 -6.10 -6.71
C SER A 247 15.40 -5.49 -8.07
N LYS A 248 15.66 -4.19 -8.27
CA LYS A 248 15.46 -3.54 -9.58
C LYS A 248 16.32 -4.18 -10.66
N GLU A 249 17.61 -4.39 -10.38
CA GLU A 249 18.55 -4.96 -11.36
C GLU A 249 18.22 -6.42 -11.69
N LEU A 250 17.87 -7.22 -10.68
CA LEU A 250 17.40 -8.59 -10.86
C LEU A 250 16.17 -8.64 -11.77
N LEU A 251 15.15 -7.82 -11.50
CA LEU A 251 13.90 -7.85 -12.24
C LEU A 251 14.03 -7.30 -13.67
N LYS A 252 14.89 -6.29 -13.89
CA LYS A 252 15.24 -5.85 -15.24
C LYS A 252 15.83 -7.01 -16.04
N LYS A 253 16.82 -7.70 -15.48
CA LYS A 253 17.52 -8.81 -16.12
C LYS A 253 16.60 -10.00 -16.38
N GLU A 254 15.93 -10.50 -15.35
CA GLU A 254 15.17 -11.74 -15.42
C GLU A 254 13.81 -11.51 -16.09
N LEU A 255 13.11 -10.43 -15.71
CA LEU A 255 11.72 -10.19 -16.10
C LEU A 255 11.55 -9.12 -17.17
N GLY A 256 12.60 -8.39 -17.57
CA GLY A 256 12.42 -7.24 -18.48
C GLY A 256 11.53 -6.18 -17.83
N TRP A 257 11.61 -6.06 -16.51
CA TRP A 257 10.89 -5.04 -15.74
C TRP A 257 11.47 -3.67 -16.04
N GLU A 258 10.62 -2.71 -16.38
CA GLU A 258 10.98 -1.32 -16.63
C GLU A 258 10.73 -0.46 -15.39
N ASP A 259 11.69 0.40 -15.09
CA ASP A 259 11.60 1.34 -13.97
C ASP A 259 10.68 2.51 -14.33
N TYR A 260 9.62 2.68 -13.55
CA TYR A 260 8.67 3.78 -13.68
C TYR A 260 9.01 4.97 -12.77
N GLY A 261 10.15 4.93 -12.06
CA GLY A 261 10.67 6.00 -11.23
C GLY A 261 10.29 5.87 -9.75
N GLY A 262 9.48 6.82 -9.25
CA GLY A 262 9.16 6.97 -7.84
C GLY A 262 8.32 5.82 -7.25
N LYS A 263 8.23 5.75 -5.91
CA LYS A 263 7.42 4.73 -5.23
C LYS A 263 5.93 4.92 -5.55
N HIS A 264 5.23 3.84 -5.91
CA HIS A 264 3.83 3.82 -6.36
C HIS A 264 3.52 4.61 -7.65
N CYS A 265 4.55 4.98 -8.43
CA CYS A 265 4.38 5.73 -9.67
C CYS A 265 3.92 4.85 -10.86
N GLU A 266 3.64 3.56 -10.62
CA GLU A 266 2.97 2.68 -11.59
C GLU A 266 1.54 3.16 -11.92
N SER A 267 0.89 3.91 -11.01
CA SER A 267 -0.43 4.53 -11.19
C SER A 267 -0.30 6.04 -11.36
N VAL A 268 -0.88 6.58 -12.44
CA VAL A 268 -0.83 8.03 -12.73
C VAL A 268 -1.57 8.83 -11.66
N TYR A 269 -2.72 8.32 -11.19
CA TYR A 269 -3.50 8.98 -10.14
C TYR A 269 -2.74 8.97 -8.80
N THR A 270 -2.09 7.87 -8.46
CA THR A 270 -1.30 7.77 -7.22
C THR A 270 -0.09 8.68 -7.26
N ARG A 271 0.60 8.74 -8.40
CA ARG A 271 1.70 9.69 -8.61
C ARG A 271 1.23 11.14 -8.45
N PHE A 272 0.13 11.53 -9.10
CA PHE A 272 -0.43 12.87 -8.96
C PHE A 272 -0.89 13.19 -7.54
N PHE A 273 -1.54 12.24 -6.88
CA PHE A 273 -1.92 12.39 -5.49
C PHE A 273 -0.72 12.61 -4.57
N GLN A 274 0.32 11.78 -4.68
CA GLN A 274 1.46 11.82 -3.77
C GLN A 274 2.41 12.98 -4.06
N SER A 275 2.61 13.34 -5.33
CA SER A 275 3.57 14.38 -5.73
C SER A 275 2.96 15.77 -5.91
N TYR A 276 1.64 15.90 -6.09
CA TYR A 276 0.96 17.19 -6.24
C TYR A 276 -0.04 17.48 -5.11
N ILE A 277 -1.05 16.63 -4.93
CA ILE A 277 -2.17 16.92 -4.03
C ILE A 277 -1.70 16.94 -2.56
N LEU A 278 -0.94 15.93 -2.13
CA LEU A 278 -0.43 15.85 -0.75
C LEU A 278 0.46 17.04 -0.36
N PRO A 279 1.50 17.40 -1.15
CA PRO A 279 2.36 18.53 -0.81
C PRO A 279 1.59 19.85 -0.82
N LYS A 280 0.76 20.10 -1.85
CA LYS A 280 0.10 21.40 -2.04
C LYS A 280 -1.08 21.64 -1.11
N LYS A 281 -1.94 20.63 -0.90
CA LYS A 281 -3.16 20.77 -0.08
C LYS A 281 -2.93 20.42 1.38
N PHE A 282 -2.15 19.37 1.65
CA PHE A 282 -2.06 18.80 3.00
C PHE A 282 -0.72 19.08 3.70
N ASN A 283 0.24 19.72 3.01
CA ASN A 283 1.60 19.91 3.47
C ASN A 283 2.27 18.59 3.90
N ILE A 284 2.03 17.53 3.10
CA ILE A 284 2.57 16.19 3.33
C ILE A 284 3.45 15.80 2.14
N ASP A 285 4.73 15.53 2.38
CA ASP A 285 5.60 14.87 1.41
C ASP A 285 5.87 13.43 1.85
N LYS A 286 5.20 12.48 1.17
CA LYS A 286 5.34 11.04 1.49
C LYS A 286 6.75 10.51 1.28
N ARG A 287 7.56 11.16 0.42
CA ARG A 287 8.96 10.76 0.20
C ARG A 287 9.77 10.83 1.49
N ARG A 288 9.44 11.74 2.42
CA ARG A 288 10.11 11.78 3.74
C ARG A 288 10.05 10.46 4.48
N ALA A 289 8.88 9.81 4.50
CA ALA A 289 8.72 8.51 5.11
C ALA A 289 9.44 7.42 4.31
N TYR A 290 9.32 7.41 2.98
CA TYR A 290 9.99 6.41 2.13
C TYR A 290 11.51 6.46 2.24
N LEU A 291 12.11 7.65 2.16
CA LEU A 291 13.55 7.86 2.31
C LEU A 291 14.00 7.57 3.74
N SER A 292 13.21 7.96 4.76
CA SER A 292 13.51 7.60 6.15
C SER A 292 13.56 6.08 6.36
N ASN A 293 12.70 5.31 5.69
CA ASN A 293 12.78 3.85 5.72
C ASN A 293 14.09 3.34 5.10
N LEU A 294 14.50 3.87 3.94
CA LEU A 294 15.76 3.49 3.30
C LEU A 294 16.97 3.79 4.21
N VAL A 295 16.99 4.96 4.85
CA VAL A 295 18.01 5.32 5.86
C VAL A 295 18.01 4.33 7.02
N ARG A 296 16.84 4.02 7.58
CA ARG A 296 16.76 3.09 8.73
C ARG A 296 17.05 1.64 8.37
N SER A 297 16.87 1.25 7.12
CA SER A 297 17.27 -0.05 6.59
C SER A 297 18.74 -0.15 6.15
N GLY A 298 19.49 0.96 6.20
CA GLY A 298 20.88 1.00 5.76
C GLY A 298 21.08 0.93 4.23
N GLN A 299 20.04 1.24 3.44
CA GLN A 299 20.11 1.23 1.98
C GLN A 299 20.40 2.61 1.37
N MET A 300 20.46 3.64 2.20
CA MET A 300 20.72 5.03 1.83
C MET A 300 21.28 5.75 3.05
N THR A 301 22.20 6.69 2.84
CA THR A 301 22.69 7.58 3.90
C THR A 301 21.68 8.68 4.22
N ARG A 302 21.81 9.32 5.38
CA ARG A 302 20.91 10.40 5.76
C ARG A 302 21.13 11.63 4.86
N GLU A 303 22.37 11.84 4.44
CA GLU A 303 22.80 12.94 3.58
C GLU A 303 22.19 12.81 2.19
N GLU A 304 22.28 11.62 1.56
CA GLU A 304 21.61 11.33 0.29
C GLU A 304 20.09 11.51 0.39
N ALA A 305 19.49 11.10 1.51
CA ALA A 305 18.05 11.29 1.74
C ALA A 305 17.65 12.77 1.86
N LEU A 306 18.49 13.60 2.47
CA LEU A 306 18.28 15.04 2.58
C LEU A 306 18.48 15.75 1.24
N GLU A 307 19.42 15.28 0.43
CA GLU A 307 19.60 15.76 -0.94
C GLU A 307 18.38 15.40 -1.80
N GLU A 308 17.96 14.13 -1.80
CA GLU A 308 16.81 13.65 -2.59
C GLU A 308 15.52 14.39 -2.22
N ILE A 309 15.23 14.59 -0.93
CA ILE A 309 14.00 15.28 -0.50
C ILE A 309 13.99 16.77 -0.86
N SER A 310 15.16 17.38 -1.09
CA SER A 310 15.26 18.79 -1.49
C SER A 310 14.78 19.04 -2.92
N HIS A 311 14.77 18.00 -3.76
CA HIS A 311 14.25 18.06 -5.12
C HIS A 311 12.72 18.08 -5.13
N ASP A 312 12.13 18.64 -6.19
CA ASP A 312 10.67 18.64 -6.38
C ASP A 312 10.15 17.18 -6.47
N PRO A 313 8.99 16.86 -5.88
CA PRO A 313 8.37 15.53 -6.01
C PRO A 313 8.10 15.11 -7.46
N TYR A 314 8.01 16.07 -8.38
CA TYR A 314 7.93 15.84 -9.82
C TYR A 314 9.30 16.01 -10.49
N PRO A 315 9.73 15.04 -11.33
CA PRO A 315 10.99 15.16 -12.08
C PRO A 315 11.01 16.39 -13.01
N THR A 316 9.88 16.74 -13.63
CA THR A 316 9.76 17.91 -14.50
C THR A 316 8.41 18.60 -14.33
N LYS A 317 8.39 19.92 -14.52
CA LYS A 317 7.15 20.71 -14.55
C LYS A 317 6.21 20.27 -15.67
N GLU A 318 6.75 19.81 -16.79
CA GLU A 318 5.95 19.30 -17.91
C GLU A 318 5.20 18.02 -17.53
N MET A 319 5.87 17.08 -16.86
CA MET A 319 5.24 15.86 -16.36
C MET A 319 4.13 16.17 -15.35
N MET A 320 4.39 17.10 -14.42
CA MET A 320 3.37 17.58 -13.48
C MET A 320 2.15 18.15 -14.20
N LYS A 321 2.36 19.00 -15.23
CA LYS A 321 1.27 19.59 -16.02
C LYS A 321 0.47 18.52 -16.76
N LYS A 322 1.13 17.57 -17.43
CA LYS A 322 0.49 16.45 -18.12
C LYS A 322 -0.35 15.59 -17.18
N ASP A 323 0.19 15.23 -16.01
CA ASP A 323 -0.54 14.46 -15.01
C ASP A 323 -1.75 15.24 -14.49
N LYS A 324 -1.59 16.54 -14.18
CA LYS A 324 -2.69 17.41 -13.74
C LYS A 324 -3.82 17.44 -14.77
N GLU A 325 -3.49 17.76 -16.02
CA GLU A 325 -4.46 17.82 -17.12
C GLU A 325 -5.16 16.48 -17.35
N TYR A 326 -4.40 15.38 -17.37
CA TYR A 326 -4.93 14.04 -17.56
C TYR A 326 -5.88 13.63 -16.42
N VAL A 327 -5.48 13.82 -15.16
CA VAL A 327 -6.30 13.45 -14.00
C VAL A 327 -7.57 14.28 -13.92
N ILE A 328 -7.47 15.61 -14.09
CA ILE A 328 -8.63 16.52 -14.08
C ILE A 328 -9.62 16.12 -15.18
N LYS A 329 -9.14 15.94 -16.41
CA LYS A 329 -9.97 15.54 -17.56
C LYS A 329 -10.62 14.18 -17.34
N LYS A 330 -9.86 13.20 -16.86
CA LYS A 330 -10.35 11.83 -16.66
C LYS A 330 -11.36 11.73 -15.51
N LEU A 331 -11.18 12.52 -14.46
CA LEU A 331 -12.21 12.72 -13.43
C LEU A 331 -13.39 13.58 -13.93
N GLY A 332 -13.30 14.16 -15.13
CA GLY A 332 -14.25 15.08 -15.76
C GLY A 332 -14.62 16.24 -14.86
N LEU A 333 -13.58 16.89 -14.34
CA LEU A 333 -13.63 18.19 -13.69
C LEU A 333 -13.13 19.24 -14.67
N THR A 334 -13.51 20.50 -14.47
CA THR A 334 -12.75 21.64 -15.00
C THR A 334 -11.57 21.97 -14.09
N GLU A 335 -10.59 22.74 -14.60
CA GLU A 335 -9.48 23.22 -13.77
C GLU A 335 -9.98 24.08 -12.60
N GLU A 336 -10.95 24.97 -12.85
CA GLU A 336 -11.59 25.79 -11.81
C GLU A 336 -12.26 24.95 -10.72
N GLU A 337 -12.97 23.89 -11.10
CA GLU A 337 -13.59 22.98 -10.14
C GLU A 337 -12.54 22.26 -9.28
N PHE A 338 -11.45 21.82 -9.90
CA PHE A 338 -10.34 21.19 -9.20
C PHE A 338 -9.67 22.15 -8.21
N GLU A 339 -9.35 23.38 -8.63
CA GLU A 339 -8.76 24.40 -7.74
C GLU A 339 -9.69 24.78 -6.58
N ARG A 340 -11.00 24.83 -6.84
CA ARG A 340 -12.01 25.01 -5.78
C ARG A 340 -12.00 23.86 -4.78
N ILE A 341 -11.76 22.62 -5.21
CA ILE A 341 -11.61 21.47 -4.30
C ILE A 341 -10.28 21.56 -3.54
N MET A 342 -9.19 21.94 -4.20
CA MET A 342 -7.87 22.09 -3.58
C MET A 342 -7.86 23.15 -2.47
N SER A 343 -8.62 24.23 -2.65
CA SER A 343 -8.77 25.31 -1.65
C SER A 343 -9.73 25.01 -0.50
N GLN A 344 -10.53 23.94 -0.56
CA GLN A 344 -11.42 23.57 0.57
C GLN A 344 -10.63 23.27 1.85
N PRO A 345 -11.19 23.57 3.04
CA PRO A 345 -10.58 23.20 4.31
C PRO A 345 -10.27 21.70 4.41
N ILE A 346 -9.10 21.37 4.94
CA ILE A 346 -8.68 19.99 5.21
C ILE A 346 -9.61 19.35 6.23
N LYS A 347 -9.98 18.10 5.99
CA LYS A 347 -10.77 17.26 6.89
C LYS A 347 -10.03 15.98 7.25
N THR A 348 -10.54 15.31 8.25
CA THR A 348 -10.04 14.05 8.78
C THR A 348 -11.10 12.97 8.66
N PHE A 349 -10.72 11.72 8.91
CA PHE A 349 -11.69 10.63 8.95
C PHE A 349 -12.78 10.82 10.02
N LYS A 350 -12.51 11.64 11.05
CA LYS A 350 -13.45 11.93 12.14
C LYS A 350 -14.63 12.80 11.69
N ASP A 351 -14.46 13.54 10.59
CA ASP A 351 -15.50 14.40 10.00
C ASP A 351 -16.53 13.62 9.18
N TYR A 352 -16.36 12.30 9.08
CA TYR A 352 -17.22 11.40 8.32
C TYR A 352 -17.61 10.18 9.16
N PRO A 353 -18.78 9.56 8.90
CA PRO A 353 -19.21 8.35 9.62
C PRO A 353 -18.16 7.25 9.51
N ASN A 354 -17.69 6.70 10.63
CA ASN A 354 -16.63 5.69 10.63
C ASN A 354 -16.83 4.68 11.78
N ASN A 355 -15.97 3.67 11.81
CA ASN A 355 -15.90 2.62 12.82
C ASN A 355 -14.61 2.70 13.65
N TYR A 356 -13.95 3.86 13.74
CA TYR A 356 -12.66 4.00 14.41
C TYR A 356 -12.67 3.45 15.84
N PHE A 357 -13.70 3.78 16.62
CA PHE A 357 -13.85 3.30 18.00
C PHE A 357 -14.00 1.78 18.09
N LEU A 358 -14.70 1.18 17.13
CA LEU A 358 -14.87 -0.27 17.09
C LEU A 358 -13.55 -0.94 16.70
N PHE A 359 -12.85 -0.44 15.69
CA PHE A 359 -11.55 -0.97 15.28
C PHE A 359 -10.47 -0.78 16.35
N SER A 360 -10.46 0.33 17.07
CA SER A 360 -9.49 0.56 18.14
C SER A 360 -9.68 -0.44 19.29
N LYS A 361 -10.93 -0.74 19.67
CA LYS A 361 -11.25 -1.78 20.65
C LYS A 361 -11.03 -3.19 20.11
N LEU A 362 -11.45 -3.48 18.88
CA LEU A 362 -11.27 -4.80 18.28
C LEU A 362 -9.79 -5.16 18.13
N ARG A 363 -8.94 -4.19 17.77
CA ARG A 363 -7.48 -4.39 17.72
C ARG A 363 -6.92 -4.76 19.09
N PHE A 364 -7.42 -4.16 20.17
CA PHE A 364 -7.06 -4.56 21.52
C PHE A 364 -7.43 -6.03 21.79
N PHE A 365 -8.67 -6.45 21.46
CA PHE A 365 -9.11 -7.84 21.64
C PHE A 365 -8.42 -8.84 20.71
N VAL A 366 -8.15 -8.47 19.46
CA VAL A 366 -7.40 -9.32 18.51
C VAL A 366 -5.95 -9.47 18.96
N ASN A 367 -5.31 -8.40 19.43
CA ASN A 367 -3.95 -8.47 19.98
C ASN A 367 -3.90 -9.28 21.28
N LEU A 368 -4.93 -9.18 22.12
CA LEU A 368 -5.08 -9.97 23.34
C LEU A 368 -5.32 -11.44 23.01
N ALA A 369 -6.21 -11.75 22.07
CA ALA A 369 -6.45 -13.09 21.57
C ALA A 369 -5.17 -13.70 20.97
N LYS A 370 -4.42 -12.96 20.15
CA LYS A 370 -3.12 -13.40 19.62
C LYS A 370 -2.09 -13.69 20.71
N LYS A 371 -2.10 -12.95 21.84
CA LYS A 371 -1.24 -13.22 23.00
C LYS A 371 -1.67 -14.49 23.77
N ILE A 372 -2.97 -14.76 23.85
CA ILE A 372 -3.54 -15.93 24.55
C ILE A 372 -3.43 -17.20 23.69
N THR A 373 -3.64 -17.09 22.38
CA THR A 373 -3.50 -18.18 21.41
C THR A 373 -2.06 -18.28 20.90
N ARG A 374 -1.05 -18.33 21.79
CA ARG A 374 0.32 -18.72 21.41
C ARG A 374 0.32 -20.17 20.88
N HIS A 375 -0.18 -20.33 19.67
CA HIS A 375 0.36 -21.18 18.64
C HIS A 375 1.01 -20.22 17.65
N ASN A 376 2.33 -20.35 17.57
CA ASN A 376 3.25 -19.57 16.73
C ASN A 376 2.67 -19.21 15.36
N TYR A 377 2.43 -17.91 15.09
CA TYR A 377 2.61 -17.26 13.78
C TYR A 377 2.81 -15.75 13.99
#